data_AF-A0A2J6N199-F1
#
_entry.id   AF-A0A2J6N199-F1
#
_cell.length_a   1.000
_cell.length_b   1.000
_cell.length_c   1.000
_cell.angle_alpha   90.00
_cell.angle_beta   90.00
_cell.angle_gamma   90.00
#
_symmetry.space_group_name_H-M   'P 1'
#
loop_
_entity.id
_entity.type
_entity.pdbx_description
1 polymer ?
#
loop_
_entity_poly.entity_id
_entity_poly.type
_entity_poly.pdbx_seq_one_letter_code
_entity_poly.pdbx_strand_id
1 'polypeptide(L)'
;MTRVAVLDAYKCKPKRCGRLCHRFCPIVRTHVEAIRFEKDKPVIVESLCTGCGICVKKCPFKAISIVNLPDELEKECSHRFGENTFKLYRLPTPSPGIVLGLLGQNGIGKTTTLKIFSNEIKINLGNYKEPPNWDEIIRHFRGSTLQEYFQKMAEGKLKVSHKPQYVDKIPKVVSGNVGELLERVDERKKLDKIAEQLELKQLWSRPLEVLSGGELQR
;
A
#
# COMPACT_ATOMS: atom_id res chain seq x y z
N MET A 1 -24.46 -5.23 -4.95
CA MET A 1 -23.72 -5.35 -3.68
C MET A 1 -22.39 -6.05 -3.93
N THR A 2 -21.33 -5.27 -4.04
CA THR A 2 -19.97 -5.71 -4.33
C THR A 2 -19.36 -6.36 -3.10
N ARG A 3 -18.65 -7.46 -3.33
CA ARG A 3 -18.07 -8.28 -2.27
C ARG A 3 -16.58 -8.32 -2.46
N VAL A 4 -15.86 -8.06 -1.39
CA VAL A 4 -14.40 -8.15 -1.39
C VAL A 4 -14.00 -9.31 -0.53
N ALA A 5 -13.38 -10.30 -1.16
CA ALA A 5 -12.80 -11.44 -0.48
C ALA A 5 -11.28 -11.25 -0.48
N VAL A 6 -10.66 -11.16 0.69
CA VAL A 6 -9.22 -11.04 0.85
C VAL A 6 -8.68 -12.32 1.49
N LEU A 7 -7.61 -12.86 0.92
CA LEU A 7 -6.86 -13.99 1.43
C LEU A 7 -5.48 -13.56 1.92
N ASP A 8 -5.20 -13.80 3.20
CA ASP A 8 -3.84 -13.78 3.74
C ASP A 8 -3.13 -15.08 3.36
N ALA A 9 -2.32 -15.01 2.29
CA ALA A 9 -1.59 -16.16 1.76
C ALA A 9 -0.57 -16.73 2.76
N TYR A 10 -0.03 -15.91 3.68
CA TYR A 10 0.94 -16.35 4.69
C TYR A 10 0.28 -17.23 5.75
N LYS A 11 -0.89 -16.82 6.23
CA LYS A 11 -1.68 -17.57 7.22
C LYS A 11 -2.36 -18.81 6.63
N CYS A 12 -2.73 -18.75 5.34
CA CYS A 12 -3.47 -19.84 4.72
C CYS A 12 -2.62 -21.11 4.55
N LYS A 13 -2.99 -22.20 5.24
CA LYS A 13 -2.36 -23.53 5.11
C LYS A 13 -3.39 -24.62 4.72
N PRO A 14 -3.77 -24.75 3.43
CA PRO A 14 -4.85 -25.64 3.00
C PRO A 14 -4.64 -27.12 3.33
N LYS A 15 -3.40 -27.61 3.27
CA LYS A 15 -3.04 -28.98 3.67
C LYS A 15 -3.36 -29.30 5.13
N ARG A 16 -3.22 -28.33 6.03
CA ARG A 16 -3.47 -28.52 7.48
C ARG A 16 -4.95 -28.41 7.85
N CYS A 17 -5.74 -27.62 7.12
CA CYS A 17 -7.17 -27.51 7.38
C CYS A 17 -8.00 -28.53 6.57
N GLY A 18 -7.46 -29.13 5.52
CA GLY A 18 -8.24 -29.97 4.62
C GLY A 18 -9.30 -29.16 3.85
N ARG A 19 -8.93 -27.98 3.35
CA ARG A 19 -9.76 -27.15 2.45
C ARG A 19 -11.17 -26.83 2.99
N LEU A 20 -11.29 -26.52 4.29
CA LEU A 20 -12.57 -26.23 4.96
C LEU A 20 -13.38 -25.12 4.28
N CYS A 21 -12.70 -24.08 3.77
CA CYS A 21 -13.37 -22.97 3.09
C CYS A 21 -14.24 -23.45 1.92
N HIS A 22 -13.77 -24.42 1.13
CA HIS A 22 -14.48 -25.00 0.01
C HIS A 22 -15.55 -26.00 0.47
N ARG A 23 -15.21 -26.93 1.37
CA ARG A 23 -16.16 -27.95 1.86
C ARG A 23 -17.39 -27.36 2.56
N PHE A 24 -17.22 -26.26 3.28
CA PHE A 24 -18.29 -25.61 4.04
C PHE A 24 -18.95 -24.44 3.30
N CYS A 25 -18.50 -24.08 2.09
CA CYS A 25 -19.15 -23.02 1.33
C CYS A 25 -20.50 -23.52 0.78
N PRO A 26 -21.64 -22.88 1.13
CA PRO A 26 -22.94 -23.32 0.63
C PRO A 26 -23.04 -23.30 -0.90
N ILE A 27 -22.43 -22.30 -1.53
CA ILE A 27 -22.46 -22.11 -2.99
C ILE A 27 -21.65 -23.19 -3.71
N VAL A 28 -20.54 -23.62 -3.13
CA VAL A 28 -19.78 -24.76 -3.65
C VAL A 28 -20.58 -26.05 -3.52
N ARG A 29 -21.36 -26.21 -2.44
CA ARG A 29 -22.23 -27.38 -2.26
C ARG A 29 -23.40 -27.44 -3.24
N THR A 30 -23.78 -26.32 -3.86
CA THR A 30 -24.74 -26.29 -4.97
C THR A 30 -24.06 -26.47 -6.33
N HIS A 31 -22.84 -27.00 -6.38
CA HIS A 31 -22.04 -27.23 -7.59
C HIS A 31 -21.64 -25.96 -8.36
N VAL A 32 -21.61 -24.79 -7.69
CA VAL A 32 -21.12 -23.53 -8.27
C VAL A 32 -19.70 -23.26 -7.77
N GLU A 33 -18.77 -22.98 -8.67
CA GLU A 33 -17.34 -22.77 -8.35
C GLU A 33 -17.04 -21.40 -7.71
N ALA A 34 -17.71 -21.07 -6.62
CA ALA A 34 -17.46 -19.82 -5.88
C ALA A 34 -16.08 -19.78 -5.20
N ILE A 35 -15.48 -20.95 -4.95
CA ILE A 35 -14.11 -21.07 -4.43
C ILE A 35 -13.38 -22.11 -5.26
N ARG A 36 -12.35 -21.71 -5.99
CA ARG A 36 -11.45 -22.58 -6.75
C ARG A 36 -10.11 -22.70 -6.04
N PHE A 37 -9.31 -23.71 -6.39
CA PHE A 37 -7.96 -23.85 -5.84
C PHE A 37 -6.92 -23.73 -6.95
N GLU A 38 -6.07 -22.73 -6.82
CA GLU A 38 -4.95 -22.50 -7.73
C GLU A 38 -3.65 -22.55 -6.93
N LYS A 39 -2.65 -23.31 -7.40
CA LYS A 39 -1.35 -23.49 -6.72
C LYS A 39 -1.50 -23.83 -5.22
N ASP A 40 -2.48 -24.68 -4.88
CA ASP A 40 -2.84 -25.07 -3.51
C ASP A 40 -3.23 -23.90 -2.58
N LYS A 41 -3.78 -22.82 -3.14
CA LYS A 41 -4.40 -21.69 -2.42
C LYS A 41 -5.85 -21.49 -2.89
N PRO A 42 -6.78 -21.16 -1.98
CA PRO A 42 -8.16 -20.89 -2.36
C PRO A 42 -8.27 -19.53 -3.04
N VAL A 43 -8.92 -19.48 -4.19
CA VAL A 43 -9.30 -18.26 -4.91
C VAL A 43 -10.82 -18.16 -4.84
N ILE A 44 -11.32 -17.07 -4.26
CA ILE A 44 -12.74 -16.81 -4.06
C ILE A 44 -13.22 -15.93 -5.20
N VAL A 45 -14.13 -16.45 -6.02
CA VAL A 45 -14.72 -15.71 -7.14
C VAL A 45 -15.75 -14.73 -6.58
N GLU A 46 -15.40 -13.45 -6.53
CA GLU A 46 -16.19 -12.38 -5.89
C GLU A 46 -17.62 -12.28 -6.46
N SER A 47 -17.81 -12.55 -7.75
CA SER A 47 -19.11 -12.52 -8.43
C SER A 47 -20.05 -13.68 -8.04
N LEU A 48 -19.51 -14.84 -7.67
CA LEU A 48 -20.29 -16.03 -7.30
C LEU A 48 -20.46 -16.18 -5.79
N CYS A 49 -19.57 -15.60 -5.00
CA CYS A 49 -19.62 -15.66 -3.54
C CYS A 49 -20.82 -14.88 -3.01
N THR A 50 -21.69 -15.47 -2.19
CA THR A 50 -22.84 -14.77 -1.58
C THR A 50 -22.50 -13.87 -0.39
N GLY A 51 -21.26 -13.91 0.10
CA GLY A 51 -20.84 -13.13 1.26
C GLY A 51 -21.34 -13.66 2.61
N CYS A 52 -21.81 -14.91 2.68
CA CYS A 52 -22.36 -15.52 3.90
C CYS A 52 -21.37 -15.63 5.08
N GLY A 53 -20.06 -15.49 4.84
CA GLY A 53 -19.03 -15.49 5.89
C GLY A 53 -18.75 -16.86 6.53
N ILE A 54 -19.33 -17.96 6.06
CA ILE A 54 -19.11 -19.30 6.63
C ILE A 54 -17.64 -19.73 6.49
N CYS A 55 -17.02 -19.47 5.34
CA CYS A 55 -15.61 -19.78 5.13
C CYS A 55 -14.67 -18.97 6.03
N VAL A 56 -15.06 -17.75 6.42
CA VAL A 56 -14.32 -16.91 7.38
C VAL A 56 -14.37 -17.54 8.76
N LYS A 57 -15.57 -17.90 9.24
CA LYS A 57 -15.79 -18.52 10.56
C LYS A 57 -15.14 -19.90 10.67
N LYS A 58 -15.16 -20.70 9.59
CA LYS A 58 -14.59 -22.05 9.56
C LYS A 58 -13.09 -22.10 9.29
N CYS A 59 -12.44 -20.98 8.97
CA CYS A 59 -10.99 -20.94 8.76
C CYS A 59 -10.26 -20.95 10.11
N PRO A 60 -9.54 -22.04 10.49
CA PRO A 60 -8.83 -22.10 11.77
C PRO A 60 -7.68 -21.08 11.86
N PHE A 61 -7.15 -20.65 10.70
CA PHE A 61 -6.05 -19.69 10.62
C PHE A 61 -6.51 -18.23 10.47
N LYS A 62 -7.83 -17.96 10.43
CA LYS A 62 -8.41 -16.63 10.17
C LYS A 62 -7.76 -15.95 8.95
N ALA A 63 -7.51 -16.73 7.90
CA ALA A 63 -6.78 -16.30 6.72
C ALA A 63 -7.69 -15.68 5.64
N ILE A 64 -9.00 -15.76 5.79
CA ILE A 64 -9.99 -15.25 4.83
C ILE A 64 -10.77 -14.12 5.50
N SER A 65 -10.89 -13.00 4.81
CA SER A 65 -11.76 -11.89 5.20
C SER A 65 -12.75 -11.63 4.08
N ILE A 66 -14.04 -11.47 4.40
CA ILE A 66 -15.08 -11.09 3.44
C ILE A 66 -15.77 -9.86 3.97
N VAL A 67 -15.83 -8.83 3.14
CA VAL A 67 -16.53 -7.57 3.44
C VAL A 67 -17.52 -7.31 2.31
N ASN A 68 -18.76 -7.02 2.69
CA ASN A 68 -19.78 -6.54 1.76
C ASN A 68 -19.65 -5.02 1.70
N LEU A 69 -19.36 -4.48 0.52
CA LEU A 69 -19.24 -3.05 0.29
C LEU A 69 -20.42 -2.54 -0.53
N PRO A 70 -20.83 -1.27 -0.32
CA PRO A 70 -21.67 -0.54 -1.26
C PRO A 70 -21.06 -0.53 -2.66
N ASP A 71 -21.90 -0.67 -3.69
CA ASP A 71 -21.45 -0.72 -5.10
C ASP A 71 -20.73 0.57 -5.53
N GLU A 72 -21.09 1.69 -4.90
CA GLU A 72 -20.48 3.00 -5.12
C GLU A 72 -18.99 3.02 -4.79
N LEU A 73 -18.57 2.31 -3.74
CA LEU A 73 -17.16 2.26 -3.32
C LEU A 73 -16.29 1.50 -4.30
N GLU A 74 -16.83 0.55 -5.07
CA GLU A 74 -16.04 -0.16 -6.08
C GLU A 74 -15.61 0.77 -7.23
N LYS A 75 -16.43 1.78 -7.55
CA LYS A 75 -16.06 2.81 -8.55
C LYS A 75 -14.89 3.69 -8.10
N GLU A 76 -14.63 3.73 -6.80
CA GLU A 76 -13.57 4.51 -6.17
C GLU A 76 -12.36 3.64 -5.77
N CYS A 77 -12.24 2.45 -6.35
CA CYS A 77 -11.07 1.62 -6.15
C CYS A 77 -9.84 2.28 -6.79
N SER A 78 -8.87 2.68 -5.96
CA SER A 78 -7.64 3.34 -6.41
C SER A 78 -6.60 2.32 -6.88
N HIS A 79 -6.46 1.22 -6.14
CA HIS A 79 -5.44 0.20 -6.42
C HIS A 79 -5.83 -1.19 -5.89
N ARG A 80 -5.46 -2.24 -6.63
CA ARG A 80 -5.56 -3.64 -6.22
C ARG A 80 -4.26 -4.38 -6.55
N PHE A 81 -3.71 -5.16 -5.61
CA PHE A 81 -2.45 -5.88 -5.86
C PHE A 81 -2.62 -7.19 -6.66
N GLY A 82 -3.84 -7.73 -6.73
CA GLY A 82 -4.10 -9.05 -7.30
C GLY A 82 -5.46 -9.62 -6.88
N GLU A 83 -5.77 -10.80 -7.40
CA GLU A 83 -6.99 -11.54 -7.05
C GLU A 83 -7.00 -11.90 -5.56
N ASN A 84 -8.12 -11.64 -4.89
CA ASN A 84 -8.29 -11.78 -3.45
C ASN A 84 -7.18 -11.18 -2.56
N THR A 85 -6.58 -10.08 -2.99
CA THR A 85 -5.61 -9.33 -2.17
C THR A 85 -6.20 -8.00 -1.69
N PHE A 86 -5.38 -7.24 -0.95
CA PHE A 86 -5.74 -5.91 -0.47
C PHE A 86 -6.17 -4.97 -1.62
N LYS A 87 -7.28 -4.28 -1.43
CA LYS A 87 -7.77 -3.17 -2.27
C LYS A 87 -7.66 -1.87 -1.49
N LEU A 88 -7.13 -0.84 -2.13
CA LEU A 88 -7.12 0.53 -1.64
C LEU A 88 -8.26 1.30 -2.29
N TYR A 89 -9.07 1.96 -1.46
CA TYR A 89 -10.18 2.81 -1.89
C TYR A 89 -9.91 4.26 -1.58
N ARG A 90 -10.27 5.14 -2.52
CA ARG A 90 -10.01 6.59 -2.46
C ARG A 90 -8.52 6.91 -2.29
N LEU A 91 -8.18 8.17 -2.44
CA LEU A 91 -6.88 8.71 -2.09
C LEU A 91 -7.11 10.06 -1.42
N PRO A 92 -6.30 10.41 -0.41
CA PRO A 92 -6.36 11.74 0.17
C PRO A 92 -5.81 12.75 -0.84
N THR A 93 -6.23 14.01 -0.76
CA THR A 93 -5.89 15.04 -1.75
C THR A 93 -4.81 15.97 -1.20
N PRO A 94 -3.52 15.82 -1.60
CA PRO A 94 -2.48 16.76 -1.18
C PRO A 94 -2.75 18.15 -1.78
N SER A 95 -2.60 19.19 -0.96
CA SER A 95 -2.74 20.60 -1.40
C SER A 95 -1.46 21.37 -1.08
N PRO A 96 -0.95 22.21 -2.00
CA PRO A 96 0.25 23.01 -1.75
C PRO A 96 0.10 23.89 -0.50
N GLY A 97 1.17 23.99 0.30
CA GLY A 97 1.20 24.84 1.50
C GLY A 97 0.48 24.28 2.72
N ILE A 98 -0.19 23.13 2.62
CA ILE A 98 -0.95 22.52 3.72
C ILE A 98 -0.30 21.19 4.12
N VAL A 99 -0.20 20.96 5.43
CA VAL A 99 0.22 19.66 5.97
C VAL A 99 -0.98 18.72 6.04
N LEU A 100 -0.95 17.67 5.24
CA LEU A 100 -1.98 16.64 5.22
C LEU A 100 -1.66 15.52 6.23
N GLY A 101 -2.47 15.38 7.28
CA GLY A 101 -2.35 14.30 8.25
C GLY A 101 -3.01 13.00 7.77
N LEU A 102 -2.29 11.87 7.87
CA LEU A 102 -2.81 10.54 7.54
C LEU A 102 -2.87 9.65 8.78
N LEU A 103 -4.08 9.50 9.34
CA LEU A 103 -4.35 8.72 10.54
C LEU A 103 -5.19 7.48 10.23
N GLY A 104 -4.94 6.39 10.95
CA GLY A 104 -5.65 5.13 10.78
C GLY A 104 -4.89 3.95 11.36
N GLN A 105 -5.55 2.79 11.49
CA GLN A 105 -4.91 1.57 11.98
C GLN A 105 -3.87 1.03 10.99
N ASN A 106 -3.00 0.13 11.46
CA ASN A 106 -2.04 -0.54 10.60
C ASN A 106 -2.76 -1.45 9.59
N GLY A 107 -2.25 -1.50 8.35
CA GLY A 107 -2.85 -2.31 7.28
C GLY A 107 -4.01 -1.66 6.54
N ILE A 108 -4.38 -0.40 6.84
CA ILE A 108 -5.46 0.32 6.13
C ILE A 108 -5.02 0.94 4.80
N GLY A 109 -3.72 0.85 4.45
CA GLY A 109 -3.19 1.35 3.18
C GLY A 109 -2.40 2.66 3.25
N LYS A 110 -2.13 3.22 4.44
CA LYS A 110 -1.32 4.46 4.62
C LYS A 110 0.00 4.42 3.85
N THR A 111 0.79 3.36 4.04
CA THR A 111 2.08 3.19 3.35
C THR A 111 1.87 3.04 1.84
N THR A 112 0.82 2.35 1.40
CA THR A 112 0.49 2.20 -0.03
C THR A 112 0.14 3.53 -0.67
N THR A 113 -0.64 4.38 0.02
CA THR A 113 -0.95 5.74 -0.41
C THR A 113 0.31 6.59 -0.60
N LEU A 114 1.25 6.52 0.35
CA LEU A 114 2.52 7.24 0.23
C LEU A 114 3.34 6.76 -0.96
N LYS A 115 3.38 5.45 -1.21
CA LYS A 115 4.07 4.86 -2.36
C LYS A 115 3.45 5.23 -3.71
N ILE A 116 2.13 5.43 -3.73
CA ILE A 116 1.44 5.96 -4.90
C ILE A 116 1.87 7.40 -5.17
N PHE A 117 1.92 8.22 -4.12
CA PHE A 117 2.37 9.61 -4.24
C PHE A 117 3.86 9.74 -4.56
N SER A 118 4.72 8.81 -4.15
CA SER A 118 6.13 8.79 -4.55
C SER A 118 6.38 8.17 -5.93
N ASN A 119 5.33 7.75 -6.65
CA ASN A 119 5.42 7.03 -7.93
C ASN A 119 6.18 5.68 -7.85
N GLU A 120 6.35 5.12 -6.65
CA GLU A 120 6.87 3.75 -6.48
C GLU A 120 5.84 2.69 -6.89
N ILE A 121 4.55 3.01 -6.73
CA ILE A 121 3.43 2.16 -7.13
C ILE A 121 2.52 2.97 -8.05
N LYS A 122 2.43 2.57 -9.31
CA LYS A 122 1.43 3.11 -10.22
C LYS A 122 0.03 2.61 -9.83
N ILE A 123 -0.93 3.52 -9.74
CA ILE A 123 -2.33 3.15 -9.52
C ILE A 123 -2.89 2.38 -10.72
N ASN A 124 -3.81 1.47 -10.44
CA ASN A 124 -4.39 0.61 -11.47
C ASN A 124 -5.93 0.62 -11.49
N LEU A 125 -6.55 1.47 -10.68
CA LEU A 125 -8.00 1.63 -10.59
C LEU A 125 -8.76 0.29 -10.38
N GLY A 126 -8.11 -0.65 -9.69
CA GLY A 126 -8.63 -2.00 -9.46
C GLY A 126 -8.31 -3.02 -10.57
N ASN A 127 -7.88 -2.57 -11.76
CA ASN A 127 -7.48 -3.44 -12.86
C ASN A 127 -6.00 -3.83 -12.77
N TYR A 128 -5.71 -4.85 -11.96
CA TYR A 128 -4.35 -5.37 -11.77
C TYR A 128 -3.85 -6.25 -12.93
N LYS A 129 -4.74 -6.72 -13.81
CA LYS A 129 -4.37 -7.56 -14.97
C LYS A 129 -3.91 -6.70 -16.14
N GLU A 130 -4.66 -5.63 -16.41
CA GLU A 130 -4.40 -4.69 -17.48
C GLU A 130 -4.44 -3.26 -16.92
N PRO A 131 -3.39 -2.82 -16.20
CA PRO A 131 -3.38 -1.51 -15.56
C PRO A 131 -3.51 -0.37 -16.58
N PRO A 132 -4.35 0.65 -16.30
CA PRO A 132 -4.54 1.79 -17.18
C PRO A 132 -3.25 2.59 -17.43
N ASN A 133 -3.22 3.29 -18.55
CA ASN A 133 -2.18 4.27 -18.84
C ASN A 133 -2.38 5.57 -18.03
N TRP A 134 -1.43 6.50 -18.10
CA TRP A 134 -1.53 7.76 -17.37
C TRP A 134 -2.71 8.63 -17.83
N ASP A 135 -3.04 8.64 -19.13
CA ASP A 135 -4.15 9.43 -19.68
C ASP A 135 -5.51 8.97 -19.13
N GLU A 136 -5.70 7.66 -19.00
CA GLU A 136 -6.89 7.05 -18.40
C GLU A 136 -6.98 7.37 -16.91
N ILE A 137 -5.86 7.30 -16.19
CA ILE A 137 -5.77 7.68 -14.78
C ILE A 137 -6.14 9.15 -14.58
N ILE A 138 -5.53 10.05 -15.35
CA ILE A 138 -5.79 11.49 -15.28
C ILE A 138 -7.26 11.78 -15.62
N ARG A 139 -7.83 11.09 -16.61
CA ARG A 139 -9.24 11.21 -16.97
C ARG A 139 -10.17 10.73 -15.85
N HIS A 140 -9.81 9.67 -15.13
CA HIS A 140 -10.59 9.17 -13.99
C HIS A 140 -10.71 10.22 -12.87
N PHE A 141 -9.63 10.96 -12.61
CA PHE A 141 -9.61 12.01 -11.58
C PHE A 141 -10.05 13.40 -12.07
N ARG A 142 -10.65 13.50 -13.26
CA ARG A 142 -10.99 14.78 -13.89
C ARG A 142 -11.84 15.67 -12.97
N GLY A 143 -11.42 16.93 -12.81
CA GLY A 143 -12.10 17.90 -11.95
C GLY A 143 -11.71 17.82 -10.47
N SER A 144 -10.70 17.03 -10.12
CA SER A 144 -10.14 16.95 -8.76
C SER A 144 -8.69 17.45 -8.70
N THR A 145 -8.20 17.76 -7.51
CA THR A 145 -6.79 18.12 -7.29
C THR A 145 -5.82 16.97 -7.59
N LEU A 146 -6.29 15.72 -7.54
CA LEU A 146 -5.51 14.55 -7.92
C LEU A 146 -5.22 14.50 -9.42
N GLN A 147 -6.07 15.11 -10.26
CA GLN A 147 -5.81 15.21 -11.70
C GLN A 147 -4.49 15.95 -11.96
N GLU A 148 -4.35 17.15 -11.39
CA GLU A 148 -3.15 17.98 -11.55
C GLU A 148 -1.92 17.28 -10.95
N TYR A 149 -2.10 16.60 -9.81
CA TYR A 149 -1.02 15.85 -9.17
C TYR A 149 -0.51 14.71 -10.06
N PHE A 150 -1.39 13.86 -10.58
CA PHE A 150 -1.00 12.75 -11.46
C PHE A 150 -0.51 13.22 -12.83
N GLN A 151 -0.99 14.35 -13.33
CA GLN A 151 -0.45 14.97 -14.54
C GLN A 151 1.01 15.40 -14.34
N LYS A 152 1.32 16.13 -13.26
CA LYS A 152 2.72 16.52 -12.95
C LYS A 152 3.63 15.31 -12.73
N MET A 153 3.09 14.23 -12.15
CA MET A 153 3.79 12.96 -11.98
C MET A 153 4.08 12.28 -13.32
N ALA A 154 3.08 12.17 -14.20
CA ALA A 154 3.23 11.57 -15.52
C ALA A 154 4.23 12.33 -16.42
N GLU A 155 4.26 13.66 -16.30
CA GLU A 155 5.20 14.54 -17.01
C GLU A 155 6.61 14.55 -16.39
N GLY A 156 6.83 13.86 -15.26
CA GLY A 156 8.13 13.84 -14.55
C GLY A 156 8.51 15.18 -13.88
N LYS A 157 7.57 16.13 -13.80
CA LYS A 157 7.78 17.46 -13.19
C LYS A 157 7.66 17.45 -11.67
N LEU A 158 7.19 16.34 -11.09
CA LEU A 158 7.03 16.15 -9.65
C LEU A 158 8.13 15.25 -9.10
N LYS A 159 9.02 15.83 -8.28
CA LYS A 159 9.95 15.04 -7.43
C LYS A 159 9.38 14.93 -6.02
N VAL A 160 9.14 13.70 -5.58
CA VAL A 160 8.65 13.41 -4.24
C VAL A 160 9.75 12.75 -3.44
N SER A 161 10.10 13.36 -2.30
CA SER A 161 10.96 12.73 -1.30
C SER A 161 10.08 12.12 -0.22
N HIS A 162 10.37 10.87 0.15
CA HIS A 162 9.66 10.17 1.21
C HIS A 162 10.67 9.63 2.21
N LYS A 163 10.36 9.75 3.50
CA LYS A 163 11.14 9.11 4.55
C LYS A 163 10.74 7.63 4.61
N PRO A 164 11.68 6.68 4.50
CA PRO A 164 11.35 5.26 4.59
C PRO A 164 10.78 4.93 5.97
N GLN A 165 9.87 3.96 6.01
CA GLN A 165 9.26 3.51 7.27
C GLN A 165 10.27 2.84 8.22
N TYR A 166 11.31 2.20 7.66
CA TYR A 166 12.33 1.46 8.40
C TYR A 166 13.68 2.18 8.28
N VAL A 167 13.96 3.11 9.20
CA VAL A 167 15.21 3.89 9.21
C VAL A 167 16.44 3.05 9.57
N ASP A 168 16.24 1.94 10.28
CA ASP A 168 17.27 0.96 10.63
C ASP A 168 17.91 0.27 9.41
N LYS A 169 17.25 0.36 8.24
CA LYS A 169 17.78 -0.20 7.00
C LYS A 169 18.71 0.76 6.24
N ILE A 170 18.74 2.04 6.60
CA ILE A 170 19.55 3.04 5.89
C ILE A 170 21.05 2.71 5.93
N PRO A 171 21.65 2.36 7.09
CA PRO A 171 23.07 2.05 7.16
C PRO A 171 23.49 0.81 6.35
N LYS A 172 22.55 -0.05 5.97
CA LYS A 172 22.83 -1.25 5.15
C LYS A 172 23.00 -0.93 3.66
N VAL A 173 22.53 0.24 3.23
CA VAL A 173 22.50 0.64 1.81
C VAL A 173 23.44 1.82 1.57
N VAL A 174 23.68 2.63 2.60
CA VAL A 174 24.50 3.84 2.52
C VAL A 174 25.53 3.81 3.63
N SER A 175 26.80 3.86 3.24
CA SER A 175 27.96 3.97 4.13
C SER A 175 28.54 5.38 4.04
N GLY A 176 29.18 5.82 5.13
CA GLY A 176 29.84 7.12 5.22
C GLY A 176 29.53 7.85 6.51
N ASN A 177 30.04 9.08 6.60
CA ASN A 177 29.81 9.99 7.71
C ASN A 177 28.51 10.78 7.50
N VAL A 178 27.89 11.22 8.59
CA VAL A 178 26.63 12.00 8.56
C VAL A 178 26.79 13.27 7.73
N GLY A 179 27.85 14.05 7.97
CA GLY A 179 28.09 15.31 7.28
C GLY A 179 28.22 15.15 5.77
N GLU A 180 29.07 14.22 5.33
CA GLU A 180 29.29 13.93 3.90
C GLU A 180 28.00 13.50 3.19
N LEU A 181 27.16 12.69 3.86
CA LEU A 181 25.87 12.27 3.31
C LEU A 181 24.92 13.47 3.17
N LEU A 182 24.79 14.27 4.23
CA LEU A 182 23.88 15.41 4.27
C LEU A 182 24.29 16.51 3.27
N GLU A 183 25.58 16.80 3.15
CA GLU A 183 26.12 17.76 2.18
C GLU A 183 25.87 17.30 0.74
N ARG A 184 25.99 15.99 0.47
CA ARG A 184 25.72 15.42 -0.86
C ARG A 184 24.26 15.55 -1.28
N VAL A 185 23.32 15.50 -0.34
CA VAL A 185 21.88 15.56 -0.63
C VAL A 185 21.28 16.96 -0.50
N ASP A 186 22.04 17.95 -0.04
CA ASP A 186 21.53 19.33 0.10
C ASP A 186 21.43 20.04 -1.25
N GLU A 187 20.27 19.91 -1.89
CA GLU A 187 19.95 20.63 -3.12
C GLU A 187 19.47 22.07 -2.87
N ARG A 188 19.10 22.43 -1.62
CA ARG A 188 18.39 23.69 -1.30
C ARG A 188 19.21 24.68 -0.49
N LYS A 189 20.45 24.35 -0.13
CA LYS A 189 21.35 25.17 0.70
C LYS A 189 20.69 25.56 2.03
N LYS A 190 19.95 24.63 2.62
CA LYS A 190 19.27 24.82 3.92
C LYS A 190 19.83 23.92 5.01
N LEU A 191 20.87 23.16 4.72
CA LEU A 191 21.45 22.19 5.63
C LEU A 191 21.89 22.82 6.95
N ASP A 192 22.60 23.95 6.93
CA ASP A 192 23.12 24.59 8.16
C ASP A 192 22.02 24.90 9.18
N LYS A 193 20.92 25.48 8.70
CA LYS A 193 19.76 25.83 9.54
C LYS A 193 19.07 24.59 10.10
N ILE A 194 18.92 23.54 9.27
CA ILE A 194 18.26 22.29 9.68
C ILE A 194 19.16 21.52 10.67
N ALA A 195 20.46 21.46 10.41
CA ALA A 195 21.44 20.79 11.26
C ALA A 195 21.54 21.44 12.64
N GLU A 196 21.35 22.75 12.73
CA GLU A 196 21.25 23.46 14.00
C GLU A 196 19.94 23.16 14.72
N GLN A 197 18.80 23.24 14.03
CA GLN A 197 17.48 22.96 14.61
C GLN A 197 17.30 21.51 15.10
N LEU A 198 17.96 20.54 14.46
CA LEU A 198 17.91 19.13 14.81
C LEU A 198 19.12 18.67 15.65
N GLU A 199 20.01 19.60 16.02
CA GLU A 199 21.23 19.34 16.82
C GLU A 199 22.19 18.31 16.20
N LEU A 200 22.24 18.25 14.87
CA LEU A 200 23.04 17.26 14.12
C LEU A 200 24.54 17.60 14.06
N LYS A 201 24.94 18.84 14.40
CA LYS A 201 26.35 19.29 14.36
C LYS A 201 27.28 18.41 15.20
N GLN A 202 26.79 17.84 16.31
CA GLN A 202 27.58 16.95 17.17
C GLN A 202 27.81 15.55 16.56
N LEU A 203 27.00 15.18 15.56
CA LEU A 203 27.03 13.86 14.91
C LEU A 203 27.75 13.90 13.56
N TRP A 204 28.23 15.07 13.12
CA TRP A 204 28.72 15.32 11.76
C TRP A 204 29.79 14.34 11.29
N SER A 205 30.75 14.05 12.16
CA SER A 205 31.89 13.16 11.90
C SER A 205 31.61 11.70 12.26
N ARG A 206 30.43 11.36 12.77
CA ARG A 206 30.10 9.99 13.15
C ARG A 206 29.71 9.16 11.92
N PRO A 207 30.14 7.90 11.85
CA PRO A 207 29.67 6.97 10.83
C PRO A 207 28.23 6.53 11.11
N LEU A 208 27.46 6.32 10.03
CA LEU A 208 26.02 5.97 10.10
C LEU A 208 25.73 4.67 10.86
N GLU A 209 26.67 3.72 10.87
CA GLU A 209 26.50 2.40 11.51
C GLU A 209 26.49 2.45 13.04
N VAL A 210 27.08 3.50 13.62
CA VAL A 210 27.26 3.65 15.07
C VAL A 210 26.14 4.49 15.69
N LEU A 211 25.32 5.13 14.86
CA LEU A 211 24.21 5.96 15.32
C LEU A 211 23.13 5.13 16.00
N SER A 212 22.61 5.65 17.10
CA SER A 212 21.43 5.13 17.76
C SER A 212 20.18 5.31 16.88
N GLY A 213 19.11 4.55 17.16
CA GLY A 213 17.86 4.65 16.39
C GLY A 213 17.23 6.04 16.43
N GLY A 214 17.38 6.78 17.54
CA GLY A 214 16.91 8.17 17.65
C GLY A 214 17.74 9.15 16.83
N GLU A 215 19.06 8.94 16.72
CA GLU A 215 19.94 9.72 15.87
C GLU A 215 19.68 9.44 14.38
N LEU A 216 19.49 8.17 13.98
CA LEU A 216 19.10 7.81 12.60
C LEU A 216 17.71 8.33 12.21
N GLN A 217 16.82 8.48 13.18
CA GLN A 217 15.49 9.03 12.96
C GLN A 217 15.51 10.55 12.85
N ARG A 218 16.51 11.26 13.40
CA ARG A 218 16.64 12.70 13.21
C ARG A 218 17.21 13.00 11.83
#